data_AF-A0A5P2H796-F1
#
_entry.id   AF-A0A5P2H796-F1
#
_cell.length_a   1.000
_cell.length_b   1.000
_cell.length_c   1.000
_cell.angle_alpha   90.00
_cell.angle_beta   90.00
_cell.angle_gamma   90.00
#
_symmetry.space_group_name_H-M   'P 1'
#
loop_
_entity.id
_entity.type
_entity.pdbx_description
1 polymer ?
#
loop_
_entity_poly.entity_id
_entity_poly.type
_entity_poly.pdbx_seq_one_letter_code
_entity_poly.pdbx_strand_id
1 'polypeptide(L)' 'MSLKDSGMRIRVEKDLRDAFVQACRAHNRAAADVLRDYMRAFTERQQQGQADLFPPGDRDKT' A
#
# COMPACT_ATOMS: atom_id res chain seq x y z
N MET A 1 14.81 8.75 15.23
CA MET A 1 14.50 8.82 13.79
C MET A 1 13.01 8.62 13.63
N SER A 2 12.28 9.68 13.28
CA SER A 2 10.82 9.64 13.13
C SER A 2 10.46 8.76 11.93
N LEU A 3 9.96 7.54 12.19
CA LEU A 3 9.20 6.80 11.20
C LEU A 3 8.06 7.74 10.82
N LYS A 4 8.13 8.36 9.64
CA LYS A 4 7.12 9.33 9.21
C LYS A 4 5.81 8.59 8.99
N ASP A 5 5.03 8.41 10.05
CA ASP A 5 3.66 7.93 9.98
C ASP A 5 2.86 8.94 9.15
N SER A 6 2.77 8.67 7.85
CA SER A 6 1.99 9.47 6.92
C SER A 6 0.59 8.87 6.86
N GLY A 7 -0.40 9.59 7.38
CA GLY A 7 -1.80 9.18 7.30
C GLY A 7 -2.38 9.44 5.91
N MET A 8 -2.81 8.39 5.22
CA MET A 8 -3.54 8.50 3.96
C MET A 8 -5.04 8.24 4.19
N ARG A 9 -5.91 9.20 3.84
CA ARG A 9 -7.37 9.02 3.89
C ARG A 9 -7.88 8.66 2.50
N ILE A 10 -8.38 7.44 2.35
CA ILE A 10 -8.98 6.94 1.11
C ILE A 10 -10.50 6.96 1.28
N ARG A 11 -11.22 7.59 0.34
CA ARG A 11 -12.67 7.46 0.24
C ARG A 11 -12.99 6.27 -0.66
N VAL A 12 -13.85 5.39 -0.17
CA VAL A 12 -14.32 4.20 -0.88
C VAL A 12 -15.84 4.15 -0.80
N GLU A 13 -16.47 3.40 -1.71
CA GLU A 13 -17.90 3.13 -1.61
C GLU A 13 -18.24 2.37 -0.32
N LYS A 14 -19.45 2.61 0.18
CA LYS A 14 -19.93 2.03 1.44
C LYS A 14 -19.93 0.52 1.37
N ASP A 15 -20.45 -0.05 0.29
CA ASP A 15 -20.52 -1.50 0.08
C ASP A 15 -19.14 -2.14 0.01
N LEU A 16 -18.18 -1.49 -0.66
CA LEU A 16 -16.79 -1.97 -0.71
C LEU A 16 -16.15 -1.98 0.69
N ARG A 17 -16.36 -0.92 1.48
CA ARG A 17 -15.88 -0.85 2.86
C ARG A 17 -16.47 -1.99 3.69
N ASP A 18 -17.79 -2.19 3.62
CA ASP A 18 -18.46 -3.22 4.40
C ASP A 18 -17.99 -4.62 4.01
N ALA A 19 -17.89 -4.92 2.71
CA ALA A 19 -17.35 -6.18 2.22
C ALA A 19 -15.90 -6.42 2.69
N PHE A 20 -15.04 -5.41 2.61
CA PHE A 20 -13.64 -5.51 3.06
C PHE A 20 -13.54 -5.74 4.57
N VAL A 21 -14.32 -5.01 5.37
CA VAL A 21 -14.35 -5.17 6.84
C VAL A 21 -14.88 -6.55 7.22
N GLN A 22 -15.91 -7.05 6.55
CA GLN A 22 -16.42 -8.41 6.77
C GLN A 22 -15.37 -9.48 6.47
N ALA A 23 -14.66 -9.36 5.35
CA ALA A 23 -13.57 -10.27 5.01
C ALA A 23 -12.43 -10.22 6.06
N CYS A 24 -12.01 -9.02 6.48
CA CYS A 24 -10.98 -8.87 7.52
C CYS A 24 -11.40 -9.52 8.85
N ARG A 25 -12.68 -9.36 9.24
CA ARG A 25 -13.25 -10.01 10.42
C ARG A 25 -13.23 -11.53 10.32
N ALA A 26 -13.58 -12.09 9.16
CA ALA A 26 -13.51 -13.54 8.93
C ALA A 26 -12.09 -14.09 9.13
N HIS A 27 -11.07 -13.30 8.79
CA HIS A 27 -9.66 -13.64 8.99
C HIS A 27 -9.09 -13.25 10.36
N ASN A 28 -9.90 -12.70 11.29
CA ASN A 28 -9.45 -12.17 12.59
C ASN A 28 -8.27 -11.18 12.49
N ARG A 29 -8.21 -10.40 11.40
CA ARG A 29 -7.16 -9.39 11.18
C ARG A 29 -7.76 -8.00 11.19
N ALA A 30 -7.01 -7.02 11.69
CA ALA A 30 -7.41 -5.63 11.57
C ALA A 30 -7.36 -5.20 10.11
N ALA A 31 -8.38 -4.48 9.65
CA ALA A 31 -8.44 -3.96 8.28
C ALA A 31 -7.20 -3.13 7.90
N ALA A 32 -6.63 -2.42 8.88
CA ALA A 32 -5.39 -1.66 8.71
C ALA A 32 -4.18 -2.56 8.43
N ASP A 33 -4.06 -3.72 9.09
CA ASP A 33 -2.94 -4.65 8.87
C ASP A 33 -3.04 -5.30 7.50
N VAL A 34 -4.24 -5.74 7.11
CA VAL A 34 -4.50 -6.31 5.78
C VAL A 34 -4.17 -5.29 4.69
N LEU A 35 -4.59 -4.03 4.87
CA LEU A 35 -4.30 -2.97 3.91
C LEU A 35 -2.79 -2.67 3.83
N ARG A 36 -2.08 -2.64 4.97
CA ARG A 36 -0.62 -2.44 4.99
C ARG A 36 0.12 -3.57 4.28
N ASP A 37 -0.25 -4.82 4.55
CA ASP A 37 0.33 -5.99 3.90
C ASP A 37 0.07 -5.98 2.40
N TYR A 38 -1.17 -5.68 2.01
CA TYR A 38 -1.56 -5.56 0.61
C TYR A 38 -0.80 -4.42 -0.10
N MET A 39 -0.66 -3.25 0.53
CA MET A 39 0.13 -2.15 0.00
C MET A 39 1.59 -2.56 -0.17
N ARG A 40 2.17 -3.26 0.81
CA ARG A 40 3.55 -3.75 0.74
C ARG A 40 3.72 -4.72 -0.43
N ALA A 41 2.91 -5.77 -0.49
CA ALA A 41 2.94 -6.77 -1.56
C ALA A 41 2.69 -6.15 -2.94
N PHE A 42 1.78 -5.17 -3.03
CA PHE A 42 1.54 -4.42 -4.26
C PHE A 42 2.78 -3.61 -4.68
N THR A 43 3.40 -2.87 -3.75
CA THR A 43 4.62 -2.10 -4.05
C THR A 43 5.82 -2.98 -4.37
N GLU A 44 5.97 -4.14 -3.74
CA GLU A 44 7.04 -5.10 -4.04
C GLU A 44 6.88 -5.67 -5.45
N ARG A 45 5.65 -6.07 -5.81
CA ARG A 45 5.32 -6.52 -7.19
C ARG A 45 5.52 -5.42 -8.22
N GLN A 46 5.08 -4.20 -7.93
CA GLN A 46 5.26 -3.07 -8.85
C GLN A 46 6.73 -2.65 -8.95
N GLN A 47 7.51 -2.69 -7.87
CA GLN A 47 8.96 -2.46 -7.97
C GLN A 47 9.63 -3.52 -8.84
N GLN A 48 9.23 -4.80 -8.73
CA GLN A 48 9.75 -5.85 -9.61
C GLN A 48 9.32 -5.70 -11.08
N GLY A 49 8.17 -5.07 -11.38
CA GLY A 49 7.68 -4.87 -12.75
C GLY A 49 7.92 -3.48 -13.36
N GLN A 50 8.24 -2.47 -12.54
CA GLN A 50 8.31 -1.05 -12.93
C GLN A 50 9.70 -0.43 -12.69
N ALA A 51 10.60 -1.11 -11.97
CA ALA A 51 12.01 -0.68 -11.85
C ALA A 51 12.75 -0.67 -13.20
N ASP A 52 12.28 -1.43 -14.19
CA ASP A 52 12.79 -1.37 -15.57
C ASP A 52 12.25 -0.17 -16.38
N LEU A 53 11.15 0.46 -15.95
CA LEU A 53 10.51 1.57 -16.68
C LEU A 53 11.01 2.95 -16.23
N PHE A 54 11.68 3.02 -15.08
CA PHE A 54 12.36 4.21 -14.63
C PHE A 54 13.84 3.88 -14.44
N PRO A 55 14.71 4.04 -15.48
CA PRO A 55 16.14 3.99 -15.26
C PRO A 55 16.49 4.96 -14.13
N PRO A 56 17.50 4.67 -13.28
CA PRO A 56 18.00 5.64 -12.32
C PRO A 56 18.45 6.88 -13.10
N GLY A 57 17.56 7.85 -13.21
CA GLY A 57 17.83 9.14 -13.81
C GLY A 57 18.86 9.81 -12.93
N ASP A 58 20.11 9.74 -13.39
CA ASP A 58 21.15 10.75 -13.27
C ASP A 58 20.94 11.68 -12.07
N ARG A 59 21.26 11.17 -10.87
CA ARG A 59 21.68 12.05 -9.77
C ARG A 59 23.17 12.33 -9.96
N ASP A 60 23.53 12.88 -11.12
CA ASP A 60 24.81 13.54 -11.32
C ASP A 60 24.56 15.05 -11.47
N LYS A 61 25.52 15.78 -10.91
CA LYS A 61 25.77 17.22 -11.03
C LYS A 61 25.27 18.13 -9.90
N THR A 62 26.19 18.22 -8.93
CA THR A 62 26.90 19.44 -8.50
C THR A 62 26.18 20.39 -7.54
#